data_AF-A0A8H5FAU5-F1
#
_entry.id   AF-A0A8H5FAU5-F1
#
_cell.length_a   1.000
_cell.length_b   1.000
_cell.length_c   1.000
_cell.angle_alpha   90.00
_cell.angle_beta   90.00
_cell.angle_gamma   90.00
#
_symmetry.space_group_name_H-M   'P 1'
#
loop_
_entity.id
_entity.type
_entity.pdbx_description
1 polymer ?
#
loop_
_entity_poly.entity_id
_entity_poly.type
_entity_poly.pdbx_seq_one_letter_code
_entity_poly.pdbx_strand_id
1 'polypeptide(L)'
;MLFGMCTSRLVVPGGVAKLIVGAISMGIGGSLASQAERDHYPYLKNHTAARVIRSCAGEVEREVEEVLGPVGVDEGTCRAVAKALRWSTAFLLKFGQGLEEVPTSRLYVSVFTIGLGYLIGGLVPLFPYFFIPQASTALIYSCVVMGVVLLVFGAIKAQFTGAYTSNSTLGVWKGIVWGAVSTLLVGGLAAGAALGIVKALEGAFRWWGVDGR
;
A
#
# COMPACT_ATOMS: atom_id res chain seq x y z
N MET A 1 -7.75 32.55 -13.33
CA MET A 1 -8.36 32.25 -14.66
C MET A 1 -7.76 31.02 -15.36
N LEU A 2 -6.79 30.31 -14.77
CA LEU A 2 -6.20 29.10 -15.37
C LEU A 2 -7.18 27.92 -15.44
N PHE A 3 -8.08 27.75 -14.47
CA PHE A 3 -9.18 26.78 -14.54
C PHE A 3 -10.16 27.04 -15.70
N GLY A 4 -10.20 28.27 -16.24
CA GLY A 4 -11.07 28.66 -17.36
C GLY A 4 -10.44 28.44 -18.74
N MET A 5 -9.11 28.23 -18.81
CA MET A 5 -8.38 28.07 -20.08
C MET A 5 -8.00 26.61 -20.37
N CYS A 6 -8.10 25.72 -19.39
CA CYS A 6 -7.91 24.28 -19.59
C CYS A 6 -9.13 23.70 -20.31
N THR A 7 -9.14 23.77 -21.63
CA THR A 7 -10.05 22.96 -22.46
C THR A 7 -9.81 21.49 -22.11
N SER A 8 -10.85 20.65 -22.04
CA SER A 8 -10.73 19.22 -21.76
C SER A 8 -9.65 18.52 -22.63
N ARG A 9 -9.37 19.09 -23.81
CA ARG A 9 -8.34 18.67 -24.77
C ARG A 9 -6.89 18.71 -24.24
N LEU A 10 -6.57 19.52 -23.22
CA LEU A 10 -5.24 19.57 -22.60
C LEU A 10 -5.16 18.72 -21.33
N VAL A 11 -6.26 18.67 -20.57
CA VAL A 11 -6.32 17.94 -19.29
C VAL A 11 -6.26 16.43 -19.51
N VAL A 12 -6.94 15.92 -20.54
CA VAL A 12 -7.00 14.49 -20.81
C VAL A 12 -5.63 13.91 -21.22
N PRO A 13 -4.91 14.45 -22.23
CA PRO A 13 -3.59 13.91 -22.61
C PRO A 13 -2.55 14.07 -21.50
N GLY A 14 -2.54 15.20 -20.78
CA GLY A 14 -1.64 15.41 -19.65
C GLY A 14 -1.94 14.48 -18.48
N GLY A 15 -3.22 14.23 -18.20
CA GLY A 15 -3.68 13.27 -17.21
C GLY A 15 -3.26 11.84 -17.56
N VAL A 16 -3.53 11.40 -18.79
CA VAL A 16 -3.13 10.06 -19.27
C VAL A 16 -1.61 9.88 -19.23
N ALA A 17 -0.83 10.87 -19.67
CA ALA A 17 0.63 10.80 -19.60
C ALA A 17 1.13 10.66 -18.16
N LYS A 18 0.57 11.44 -17.23
CA LYS A 18 0.89 11.33 -15.79
C LYS A 18 0.54 9.95 -15.23
N LEU A 19 -0.57 9.35 -15.67
CA LEU A 19 -0.97 8.00 -15.23
C LEU A 19 0.00 6.93 -15.73
N ILE A 20 0.41 6.99 -17.00
CA ILE A 20 1.38 6.03 -17.57
C ILE A 20 2.73 6.14 -16.86
N VAL A 21 3.25 7.36 -16.69
CA VAL A 21 4.52 7.59 -15.98
C VAL A 21 4.43 7.12 -14.53
N GLY A 22 3.33 7.42 -13.83
CA GLY A 22 3.10 6.98 -12.47
C GLY A 22 2.96 5.47 -12.34
N ALA A 23 2.28 4.80 -13.26
CA ALA A 23 2.10 3.35 -13.28
C ALA A 23 3.43 2.61 -13.44
N ILE A 24 4.28 3.09 -14.36
CA ILE A 24 5.63 2.54 -14.56
C ILE A 24 6.48 2.75 -13.31
N SER A 25 6.48 3.97 -12.76
CA SER A 25 7.24 4.31 -11.56
C SER A 25 6.83 3.47 -10.35
N MET A 26 5.52 3.33 -10.07
CA MET A 26 5.03 2.52 -8.96
C MET A 26 5.22 1.02 -9.18
N GLY A 27 5.05 0.53 -10.42
CA GLY A 27 5.30 -0.86 -10.75
C GLY A 27 6.77 -1.24 -10.49
N ILE A 28 7.72 -0.42 -10.94
CA ILE A 28 9.15 -0.60 -10.67
C ILE A 28 9.45 -0.42 -9.17
N GLY A 29 8.83 0.55 -8.50
CA GLY A 29 9.00 0.73 -7.05
C GLY A 29 8.57 -0.51 -6.25
N GLY A 30 7.47 -1.15 -6.65
CA GLY A 30 6.99 -2.39 -6.02
C GLY A 30 7.94 -3.57 -6.21
N SER A 31 8.56 -3.71 -7.38
CA SER A 31 9.57 -4.76 -7.58
C SER A 31 10.87 -4.49 -6.84
N LEU A 32 11.33 -3.23 -6.78
CA LEU A 32 12.52 -2.89 -6.01
C LEU A 32 12.33 -3.19 -4.51
N ALA A 33 11.14 -2.91 -3.98
CA ALA A 33 10.80 -3.26 -2.60
C ALA A 33 10.84 -4.79 -2.37
N SER A 34 10.22 -5.57 -3.27
CA SER A 34 10.26 -7.04 -3.18
C SER A 34 11.66 -7.63 -3.37
N GLN A 35 12.51 -7.00 -4.18
CA GLN A 35 13.92 -7.38 -4.33
C GLN A 35 14.71 -7.10 -3.06
N ALA A 36 14.53 -5.91 -2.47
CA ALA A 36 15.21 -5.56 -1.22
C ALA A 36 14.87 -6.55 -0.09
N GLU A 37 13.60 -6.96 0.05
CA GLU A 37 13.20 -7.99 1.01
C GLU A 37 13.88 -9.34 0.74
N ARG A 38 13.97 -9.72 -0.54
CA ARG A 38 14.57 -11.00 -0.96
C ARG A 38 16.09 -11.03 -0.72
N ASP A 39 16.78 -9.92 -0.98
CA ASP A 39 18.22 -9.77 -0.74
C ASP A 39 18.55 -9.67 0.76
N HIS A 40 17.59 -9.17 1.55
CA HIS A 40 17.73 -9.08 3.01
C HIS A 40 17.63 -10.46 3.69
N TYR A 41 16.87 -11.39 3.12
CA TYR A 41 16.68 -12.74 3.66
C TYR A 41 17.98 -13.55 3.88
N PRO A 42 18.90 -13.72 2.90
CA PRO A 42 20.13 -14.49 3.10
C PRO A 42 21.06 -13.84 4.13
N TYR A 43 21.06 -12.50 4.22
CA TYR A 43 21.82 -11.77 5.23
C TYR A 43 21.34 -12.15 6.64
N LEU A 44 20.02 -12.06 6.88
CA LEU A 44 19.40 -12.48 8.15
C LEU A 44 19.65 -13.97 8.42
N LYS A 45 19.56 -14.83 7.40
CA LYS A 45 19.79 -16.26 7.55
C LYS A 45 21.19 -16.58 8.07
N ASN A 46 22.21 -15.97 7.46
CA ASN A 46 23.60 -16.18 7.86
C ASN A 46 23.90 -15.56 9.23
N HIS A 47 23.33 -14.38 9.51
CA HIS A 47 23.49 -13.71 10.79
C HIS A 47 22.86 -14.50 11.95
N THR A 48 21.65 -15.02 11.76
CA THR A 48 20.96 -15.88 12.75
C THR A 48 21.69 -17.22 12.91
N ALA A 49 22.15 -17.85 11.82
CA ALA A 49 22.96 -19.07 11.91
C ALA A 49 24.24 -18.86 12.74
N ALA A 50 24.95 -17.75 12.49
CA ALA A 50 26.16 -17.42 13.25
C ALA A 50 25.86 -17.10 14.73
N ARG A 51 24.71 -16.47 15.04
CA ARG A 51 24.25 -16.24 16.41
C ARG A 51 23.98 -17.56 17.13
N VAL A 52 23.20 -18.47 16.52
CA VAL A 52 22.83 -19.77 17.12
C VAL A 52 24.06 -20.64 17.41
N ILE A 53 25.11 -20.58 16.57
CA ILE A 53 26.36 -21.32 16.82
C ILE A 53 27.14 -20.77 18.01
N ARG A 54 27.10 -19.45 18.25
CA ARG A 54 27.83 -18.78 19.35
C ARG A 54 27.05 -18.78 20.67
N SER A 55 25.72 -18.84 20.62
CA SER A 55 24.87 -18.82 21.80
C SER A 55 24.90 -20.15 22.56
N CYS A 56 24.81 -20.05 23.89
CA CYS A 56 24.61 -21.21 24.75
C CYS A 56 23.23 -21.86 24.49
N ALA A 57 23.11 -23.16 24.75
CA ALA A 57 21.86 -23.90 24.55
C ALA A 57 20.65 -23.24 25.25
N GLY A 58 20.86 -22.63 26.43
CA GLY A 58 19.80 -21.96 27.18
C GLY A 58 19.26 -20.67 26.54
N GLU A 59 20.03 -19.97 25.69
CA GLU A 59 19.55 -18.75 25.02
C GLU A 59 18.55 -19.08 23.91
N VAL A 60 18.85 -20.15 23.15
CA VAL A 60 18.00 -20.65 22.06
C VAL A 60 16.71 -21.27 22.60
N GLU A 61 16.77 -21.92 23.77
CA GLU A 61 15.60 -22.45 24.45
C GLU A 61 14.60 -21.34 24.82
N ARG A 62 15.08 -20.18 25.30
CA ARG A 62 14.20 -19.05 25.63
C ARG A 62 13.55 -18.41 24.41
N GLU A 63 14.29 -18.24 23.30
CA GLU A 63 13.70 -17.72 22.05
C GLU A 63 12.61 -18.68 21.51
N VAL A 64 12.83 -19.99 21.59
CA VAL A 64 11.83 -20.98 21.14
C VAL A 64 10.61 -20.99 22.06
N GLU A 65 10.79 -20.87 23.36
CA GLU A 65 9.71 -20.76 24.34
C GLU A 65 8.89 -19.48 24.15
N GLU A 66 9.51 -18.34 23.85
CA GLU A 66 8.81 -17.07 23.59
C GLU A 66 7.91 -17.18 22.34
N VAL A 67 8.35 -17.93 21.33
CA VAL A 67 7.61 -18.14 20.08
C VAL A 67 6.52 -19.22 20.21
N LEU A 68 6.78 -20.31 20.92
CA LEU A 68 5.86 -21.47 21.04
C LEU A 68 4.96 -21.41 22.28
N GLY A 69 5.31 -20.63 23.30
CA GLY A 69 4.52 -20.37 24.49
C GLY A 69 3.08 -19.89 24.18
N PRO A 70 2.88 -18.88 23.31
CA PRO A 70 1.54 -18.45 22.92
C PRO A 70 0.77 -19.49 22.07
N VAL A 71 1.45 -20.52 21.54
CA VAL A 71 0.84 -21.64 20.80
C VAL A 71 0.34 -22.74 21.76
N GLY A 72 0.70 -22.67 23.05
CA GLY A 72 0.25 -23.60 24.09
C GLY A 72 1.10 -24.87 24.18
N VAL A 73 2.34 -24.84 23.74
CA VAL A 73 3.27 -25.96 23.82
C VAL A 73 3.90 -26.02 25.22
N ASP A 74 3.94 -27.22 25.82
CA ASP A 74 4.56 -27.46 27.12
C ASP A 74 6.08 -27.17 27.11
N GLU A 75 6.59 -26.61 28.21
CA GLU A 75 7.99 -26.16 28.35
C GLU A 75 9.00 -27.30 28.10
N GLY A 76 8.67 -28.54 28.51
CA GLY A 76 9.50 -29.72 28.24
C GLY A 76 9.56 -30.08 26.76
N THR A 77 8.46 -29.86 26.04
CA THR A 77 8.39 -30.07 24.57
C THR A 77 9.11 -28.95 23.82
N CYS A 78 8.98 -27.70 24.27
CA CYS A 78 9.75 -26.56 23.74
C CYS A 78 11.26 -26.81 23.84
N ARG A 79 11.74 -27.36 24.96
CA ARG A 79 13.16 -27.68 25.15
C ARG A 79 13.65 -28.79 24.23
N ALA A 80 12.84 -29.84 24.04
CA ALA A 80 13.13 -30.93 23.11
C ALA A 80 13.18 -30.42 21.65
N VAL A 81 12.23 -29.54 21.30
CA VAL A 81 12.13 -28.89 19.99
C VAL A 81 13.31 -27.93 19.76
N ALA A 82 13.70 -27.13 20.74
CA ALA A 82 14.88 -26.25 20.65
C ALA A 82 16.18 -27.05 20.40
N LYS A 83 16.33 -28.20 21.06
CA LYS A 83 17.48 -29.10 20.87
C LYS A 83 17.48 -29.76 19.49
N ALA A 84 16.32 -30.15 18.97
CA ALA A 84 16.18 -30.71 17.62
C ALA A 84 16.35 -29.65 16.52
N LEU A 85 15.85 -28.43 16.75
CA LEU A 85 15.90 -27.30 15.82
C LEU A 85 17.22 -26.54 15.82
N ARG A 86 18.14 -26.86 16.73
CA ARG A 86 19.50 -26.29 16.75
C ARG A 86 20.23 -26.39 15.41
N TRP A 87 19.85 -27.35 14.56
CA TRP A 87 20.37 -27.54 13.20
C TRP A 87 19.48 -26.99 12.08
N SER A 88 18.28 -26.49 12.40
CA SER A 88 17.28 -25.99 11.45
C SER A 88 17.04 -24.49 11.61
N THR A 89 18.04 -23.67 11.29
CA THR A 89 17.96 -22.19 11.31
C THR A 89 16.79 -21.64 10.49
N ALA A 90 16.39 -22.34 9.42
CA ALA A 90 15.25 -21.97 8.58
C ALA A 90 13.92 -21.93 9.34
N PHE A 91 13.72 -22.81 10.33
CA PHE A 91 12.52 -22.82 11.16
C PHE A 91 12.51 -21.64 12.14
N LEU A 92 13.64 -21.36 12.78
CA LEU A 92 13.78 -20.21 13.70
C LEU A 92 13.55 -18.87 12.97
N LEU A 93 14.03 -18.73 11.73
CA LEU A 93 13.74 -17.54 10.92
C LEU A 93 12.27 -17.45 10.50
N LYS A 94 11.66 -18.57 10.12
CA LYS A 94 10.26 -18.59 9.69
C LYS A 94 9.29 -18.28 10.83
N PHE A 95 9.52 -18.84 12.02
CA PHE A 95 8.64 -18.67 13.18
C PHE A 95 9.00 -17.48 14.08
N GLY A 96 10.29 -17.12 14.17
CA GLY A 96 10.75 -15.98 15.00
C GLY A 96 10.74 -14.63 14.26
N GLN A 97 10.82 -14.62 12.93
CA GLN A 97 10.86 -13.38 12.14
C GLN A 97 9.77 -13.30 11.05
N GLY A 98 8.98 -14.37 10.84
CA GLY A 98 7.92 -14.39 9.83
C GLY A 98 8.41 -14.29 8.39
N LEU A 99 9.69 -14.55 8.14
CA LEU A 99 10.29 -14.36 6.82
C LEU A 99 10.09 -15.60 5.95
N GLU A 100 9.43 -15.41 4.81
CA GLU A 100 9.21 -16.45 3.80
C GLU A 100 10.02 -16.10 2.54
N GLU A 101 10.61 -17.10 1.88
CA GLU A 101 11.35 -16.88 0.65
C GLU A 101 10.44 -16.31 -0.42
N VAL A 102 10.70 -15.07 -0.84
CA VAL A 102 9.92 -14.43 -1.91
C VAL A 102 10.28 -15.12 -3.25
N PRO A 103 9.32 -15.75 -3.94
CA PRO A 103 9.60 -16.37 -5.24
C PRO A 103 9.77 -15.28 -6.31
N THR A 104 10.69 -15.50 -7.25
CA THR A 104 10.94 -14.59 -8.39
C THR A 104 9.69 -14.29 -9.23
N SER A 105 8.76 -15.24 -9.32
CA SER A 105 7.50 -15.02 -10.04
C SER A 105 6.60 -13.97 -9.38
N ARG A 106 6.64 -13.84 -8.06
CA ARG A 106 5.87 -12.81 -7.32
C ARG A 106 6.32 -11.41 -7.68
N LEU A 107 7.59 -11.28 -8.04
CA LEU A 107 8.24 -10.03 -8.39
C LEU A 107 7.67 -9.43 -9.68
N TYR A 108 7.53 -10.22 -10.74
CA TYR A 108 6.87 -9.79 -11.99
C TYR A 108 5.37 -9.54 -11.81
N VAL A 109 4.69 -10.41 -11.05
CA VAL A 109 3.26 -10.26 -10.76
C VAL A 109 3.00 -8.97 -9.96
N SER A 110 3.90 -8.59 -9.05
CA SER A 110 3.82 -7.35 -8.27
C SER A 110 3.91 -6.10 -9.17
N VAL A 111 4.86 -6.05 -10.10
CA VAL A 111 4.98 -4.94 -11.07
C VAL A 111 3.68 -4.78 -11.85
N PHE A 112 3.14 -5.88 -12.37
CA PHE A 112 1.95 -5.84 -13.20
C PHE A 112 0.71 -5.46 -12.40
N THR A 113 0.51 -6.04 -11.22
CA THR A 113 -0.67 -5.75 -10.39
C THR A 113 -0.66 -4.33 -9.83
N ILE A 114 0.48 -3.84 -9.35
CA ILE A 114 0.61 -2.46 -8.84
C ILE A 114 0.51 -1.45 -9.99
N GLY A 115 1.24 -1.67 -11.09
CA GLY A 115 1.22 -0.77 -12.24
C GLY A 115 -0.16 -0.70 -12.91
N LEU A 116 -0.78 -1.85 -13.17
CA LEU A 116 -2.12 -1.91 -13.75
C LEU A 116 -3.18 -1.36 -12.79
N GLY A 117 -3.05 -1.64 -11.49
CA GLY A 117 -3.92 -1.09 -10.46
C GLY A 117 -3.88 0.44 -10.42
N TYR A 118 -2.70 1.04 -10.51
CA TYR A 118 -2.55 2.50 -10.59
C TYR A 118 -3.14 3.07 -11.89
N LEU A 119 -2.91 2.41 -13.02
CA LEU A 119 -3.42 2.84 -14.32
C LEU A 119 -4.95 2.81 -14.37
N ILE A 120 -5.56 1.69 -13.98
CA ILE A 120 -7.02 1.54 -13.93
C ILE A 120 -7.61 2.49 -12.90
N GLY A 121 -7.07 2.53 -11.68
CA GLY A 121 -7.56 3.37 -10.59
C GLY A 121 -7.51 4.87 -10.94
N GLY A 122 -6.49 5.30 -11.67
CA GLY A 122 -6.36 6.68 -12.14
C GLY A 122 -7.18 7.01 -13.39
N LEU A 123 -7.53 6.01 -14.21
CA LEU A 123 -8.34 6.20 -15.42
C LEU A 123 -9.81 6.46 -15.08
N VAL A 124 -10.33 5.83 -14.02
CA VAL A 124 -11.74 5.98 -13.58
C VAL A 124 -12.15 7.44 -13.35
N PRO A 125 -11.41 8.28 -12.57
CA PRO A 125 -11.77 9.69 -12.41
C PRO A 125 -11.57 10.54 -13.66
N LEU A 126 -10.80 10.06 -14.65
CA LEU A 126 -10.59 10.73 -15.93
C LEU A 126 -11.74 10.47 -16.93
N PHE A 127 -12.49 9.37 -16.74
CA PHE A 127 -13.57 8.95 -17.63
C PHE A 127 -14.63 10.04 -17.90
N PRO A 128 -15.11 10.82 -16.91
CA PRO A 128 -16.11 11.88 -17.14
C PRO A 128 -15.61 13.02 -18.04
N TYR A 129 -14.30 13.27 -18.09
CA TYR A 129 -13.69 14.33 -18.90
C TYR A 129 -13.68 14.01 -20.41
N PHE A 130 -13.87 12.74 -20.81
CA PHE A 130 -13.98 12.37 -22.22
C PHE A 130 -15.32 12.78 -22.85
N PHE A 131 -16.39 12.86 -22.05
CA PHE A 131 -17.75 13.08 -22.55
C PHE A 131 -18.23 14.54 -22.40
N ILE A 132 -17.66 15.30 -21.47
CA ILE A 132 -18.11 16.66 -21.14
C ILE A 132 -17.05 17.70 -21.53
N PRO A 133 -17.31 18.56 -22.55
CA PRO A 133 -16.36 19.60 -22.98
C PRO A 133 -16.18 20.74 -21.97
N GLN A 134 -17.14 20.91 -21.05
CA GLN A 134 -17.13 21.98 -20.04
C GLN A 134 -16.41 21.52 -18.77
N ALA A 135 -15.25 22.13 -18.51
CA ALA A 135 -14.35 21.76 -17.42
C ALA A 135 -14.95 21.92 -16.02
N SER A 136 -15.79 22.94 -15.77
CA SER A 136 -16.41 23.19 -14.47
C SER A 136 -17.42 22.09 -14.09
N THR A 137 -18.29 21.73 -15.02
CA THR A 137 -19.28 20.68 -14.85
C THR A 137 -18.61 19.30 -14.77
N ALA A 138 -17.61 19.05 -15.62
CA ALA A 138 -16.84 17.79 -15.62
C ALA A 138 -16.11 17.53 -14.30
N LEU A 139 -15.63 18.58 -13.63
CA LEU A 139 -14.92 18.46 -12.36
C LEU A 139 -15.83 18.00 -11.22
N ILE A 140 -17.07 18.50 -11.16
CA ILE A 140 -18.04 18.08 -10.15
C ILE A 140 -18.39 16.59 -10.34
N TYR A 141 -18.67 16.18 -11.57
CA TYR A 141 -18.94 14.77 -11.88
C TYR A 141 -17.75 13.87 -11.57
N SER A 142 -16.52 14.30 -11.89
CA SER A 142 -15.29 13.56 -11.54
C SER A 142 -15.10 13.42 -10.03
N CYS A 143 -15.39 14.47 -9.25
CA CYS A 143 -15.33 14.43 -7.79
C CYS A 143 -16.35 13.43 -7.20
N VAL A 144 -17.59 13.43 -7.70
CA VAL A 144 -18.63 12.49 -7.26
C VAL A 144 -18.26 11.06 -7.62
N VAL A 145 -17.83 10.80 -8.86
CA VAL A 145 -17.38 9.48 -9.32
C VAL A 145 -16.20 8.99 -8.49
N MET A 146 -15.20 9.85 -8.24
CA MET A 146 -14.06 9.51 -7.41
C MET A 146 -14.47 9.20 -5.96
N GLY A 147 -15.42 9.95 -5.40
CA GLY A 147 -15.96 9.68 -4.07
C GLY A 147 -16.62 8.30 -3.97
N VAL A 148 -17.44 7.93 -4.96
CA VAL A 148 -18.05 6.60 -5.04
C VAL A 148 -17.00 5.51 -5.17
N VAL A 149 -15.98 5.71 -6.02
CA VAL A 149 -14.89 4.75 -6.23
C VAL A 149 -14.09 4.54 -4.95
N LEU A 150 -13.75 5.61 -4.22
CA LEU A 150 -13.03 5.51 -2.94
C LEU A 150 -13.85 4.78 -1.88
N LEU A 151 -15.17 4.99 -1.84
CA LEU A 151 -16.06 4.25 -0.93
C LEU A 151 -16.10 2.76 -1.27
N VAL A 152 -16.26 2.40 -2.54
CA VAL A 152 -16.26 1.00 -2.99
C VAL A 152 -14.91 0.35 -2.73
N PHE A 153 -13.81 1.04 -3.04
CA PHE A 153 -12.45 0.53 -2.84
C PHE A 153 -12.13 0.34 -1.36
N GLY A 154 -12.51 1.29 -0.50
CA GLY A 154 -12.36 1.18 0.95
C GLY A 154 -13.20 0.04 1.54
N ALA A 155 -14.42 -0.17 1.03
CA ALA A 155 -15.27 -1.29 1.42
C ALA A 155 -14.66 -2.64 1.02
N ILE A 156 -14.18 -2.76 -0.23
CA ILE A 156 -13.50 -3.97 -0.72
C ILE A 156 -12.24 -4.25 0.10
N LYS A 157 -11.41 -3.22 0.37
CA LYS A 157 -10.22 -3.38 1.20
C LYS A 157 -10.58 -3.88 2.60
N ALA A 158 -11.62 -3.34 3.22
CA ALA A 158 -12.09 -3.80 4.54
C ALA A 158 -12.58 -5.25 4.54
N GLN A 159 -13.18 -5.71 3.44
CA GLN A 159 -13.60 -7.11 3.25
C GLN A 159 -12.40 -8.05 3.17
N PHE A 160 -11.38 -7.70 2.36
CA PHE A 160 -10.20 -8.55 2.17
C PHE A 160 -9.22 -8.52 3.36
N THR A 161 -9.12 -7.41 4.09
CA THR A 161 -8.18 -7.26 5.21
C THR A 161 -8.71 -7.82 6.52
N GLY A 162 -9.83 -8.56 6.50
CA GLY A 162 -10.28 -9.30 7.67
C GLY A 162 -11.05 -8.49 8.69
N ALA A 163 -12.06 -7.72 8.28
CA ALA A 163 -13.13 -7.28 9.20
C ALA A 163 -14.00 -8.47 9.73
N TYR A 164 -13.46 -9.70 9.76
CA TYR A 164 -14.08 -10.93 10.26
C TYR A 164 -13.74 -11.22 11.73
N THR A 165 -12.96 -10.38 12.41
CA THR A 165 -12.61 -10.56 13.84
C THR A 165 -13.79 -10.28 14.80
N SER A 166 -15.00 -10.07 14.29
CA SER A 166 -16.20 -10.01 15.12
C SER A 166 -17.24 -11.00 14.60
N ASN A 167 -17.47 -12.03 15.40
CA ASN A 167 -18.54 -13.03 15.35
C ASN A 167 -19.98 -12.46 15.44
N SER A 168 -20.15 -11.13 15.29
CA SER A 168 -21.44 -10.46 15.16
C SER A 168 -21.53 -9.80 13.79
N THR A 169 -22.61 -10.08 13.05
CA THR A 169 -22.91 -9.48 11.74
C THR A 169 -22.78 -7.96 11.79
N LEU A 170 -23.22 -7.29 12.86
CA LEU A 170 -23.07 -5.84 13.04
C LEU A 170 -21.60 -5.32 13.05
N GLY A 171 -20.65 -6.10 13.57
CA GLY A 171 -19.24 -5.70 13.67
C GLY A 171 -18.56 -5.64 12.30
N VAL A 172 -18.94 -6.55 11.40
CA VAL A 172 -18.44 -6.62 10.02
C VAL A 172 -18.87 -5.37 9.25
N TRP A 173 -20.14 -4.98 9.33
CA TRP A 173 -20.67 -3.77 8.67
C TRP A 173 -19.98 -2.50 9.19
N LYS A 174 -19.71 -2.41 10.51
CA LYS A 174 -19.00 -1.26 11.08
C LYS A 174 -17.56 -1.16 10.56
N GLY A 175 -16.86 -2.28 10.40
CA GLY A 175 -15.51 -2.32 9.82
C GLY A 175 -15.47 -1.87 8.36
N ILE A 176 -16.44 -2.31 7.56
CA ILE A 176 -16.56 -1.94 6.14
C ILE A 176 -16.85 -0.44 5.99
N VAL A 177 -17.80 0.08 6.77
CA VAL A 177 -18.14 1.51 6.74
C VAL A 177 -16.97 2.36 7.21
N TRP A 178 -16.26 1.94 8.27
CA TRP A 178 -15.08 2.67 8.74
C TRP A 178 -13.93 2.66 7.70
N GLY A 179 -13.70 1.52 7.04
CA GLY A 179 -12.74 1.41 5.94
C GLY A 179 -13.10 2.31 4.76
N ALA A 180 -14.36 2.33 4.35
CA ALA A 180 -14.85 3.20 3.29
C ALA A 180 -14.72 4.69 3.65
N VAL A 181 -15.17 5.08 4.85
CA VAL A 181 -15.13 6.48 5.32
C VAL A 181 -13.69 6.96 5.50
N SER A 182 -12.81 6.17 6.08
CA SER A 182 -11.40 6.55 6.24
C SER A 182 -10.71 6.75 4.89
N THR A 183 -10.96 5.87 3.91
CA THR A 183 -10.40 6.00 2.56
C THR A 183 -10.93 7.24 1.85
N LEU A 184 -12.22 7.54 2.00
CA LEU A 184 -12.84 8.75 1.47
C LEU A 184 -12.27 10.02 2.13
N LEU A 185 -12.10 10.03 3.46
CA LEU A 185 -11.55 11.17 4.20
C LEU A 185 -10.11 11.45 3.79
N VAL A 186 -9.26 10.43 3.70
CA VAL A 186 -7.87 10.59 3.26
C VAL A 186 -7.82 11.11 1.82
N GLY A 187 -8.64 10.56 0.93
CA GLY A 187 -8.75 11.02 -0.46
C GLY A 187 -9.24 12.47 -0.55
N GLY A 188 -10.25 12.84 0.24
CA GLY A 188 -10.80 14.20 0.30
C GLY A 188 -9.79 15.21 0.84
N LEU A 189 -9.06 14.87 1.90
CA LEU A 189 -7.98 15.70 2.45
C LEU A 189 -6.84 15.90 1.44
N ALA A 190 -6.44 14.83 0.75
CA ALA A 190 -5.40 14.91 -0.29
C ALA A 190 -5.83 15.80 -1.47
N ALA A 191 -7.08 15.66 -1.93
CA ALA A 191 -7.64 16.51 -2.98
C ALA A 191 -7.75 17.99 -2.53
N GLY A 192 -8.20 18.22 -1.29
CA GLY A 192 -8.26 19.55 -0.69
C GLY A 192 -6.88 20.21 -0.58
N ALA A 193 -5.87 19.45 -0.15
CA ALA A 193 -4.48 19.92 -0.08
C ALA A 193 -3.94 20.28 -1.47
N ALA A 194 -4.18 19.44 -2.48
CA ALA A 194 -3.75 19.73 -3.86
C ALA A 194 -4.41 21.02 -4.40
N LEU A 195 -5.72 21.19 -4.21
CA LEU A 195 -6.42 22.43 -4.60
C LEU A 195 -5.92 23.65 -3.82
N GLY A 196 -5.58 23.47 -2.54
CA GLY A 196 -5.00 24.50 -1.68
C GLY A 196 -3.64 24.97 -2.19
N ILE A 197 -2.75 24.04 -2.55
CA ILE A 197 -1.42 24.34 -3.11
C ILE A 197 -1.55 25.10 -4.43
N VAL A 198 -2.43 24.65 -5.33
CA VAL A 198 -2.66 25.35 -6.61
C VAL A 198 -3.14 26.77 -6.37
N LYS A 199 -4.11 26.98 -5.48
CA LYS A 199 -4.60 28.32 -5.13
C LYS A 199 -3.53 29.20 -4.48
N ALA A 200 -2.69 28.63 -3.62
CA ALA A 200 -1.59 29.36 -2.99
C ALA A 200 -0.55 29.81 -4.02
N LEU A 201 -0.19 28.94 -4.97
CA LEU A 201 0.72 29.27 -6.07
C LEU A 201 0.12 30.32 -7.01
N GLU A 202 -1.16 30.22 -7.36
CA GLU A 202 -1.85 31.26 -8.16
C GLU A 202 -1.86 32.61 -7.44
N GLY A 203 -2.08 32.62 -6.11
CA GLY A 203 -2.03 33.81 -5.29
C GLY A 203 -0.63 34.44 -5.23
N ALA A 204 0.41 33.62 -5.07
CA ALA A 204 1.80 34.06 -5.09
C ALA A 204 2.22 34.62 -6.45
N PHE A 205 1.79 33.98 -7.55
CA PHE A 205 2.08 34.44 -8.91
C PHE A 205 1.39 35.79 -9.22
N ARG A 206 0.16 35.98 -8.73
CA ARG A 206 -0.53 37.28 -8.78
C ARG A 206 0.17 38.36 -7.98
N TRP A 207 0.81 38.01 -6.86
CA TRP A 207 1.51 38.97 -6.00
C TRP A 207 2.89 39.36 -6.53
N TRP A 208 3.57 38.46 -7.25
CA TRP A 208 4.86 38.75 -7.91
C TRP A 208 4.71 39.69 -9.14
N GLY A 209 3.50 39.95 -9.63
CA GLY A 209 3.31 40.96 -10.68
C GLY A 209 3.81 40.50 -12.05
N VAL A 210 3.43 39.29 -12.49
CA VAL A 210 3.36 38.99 -13.93
C VAL A 210 2.01 39.49 -14.45
N ASP A 211 1.81 40.80 -14.35
CA ASP A 211 0.83 41.55 -15.12
C ASP A 211 1.66 42.54 -15.94
N GLY A 212 2.26 42.00 -16.98
CA GLY A 212 3.36 42.63 -17.72
C GLY A 212 3.43 42.13 -19.15
N ARG A 213 2.30 42.28 -19.86
CA ARG A 213 2.02 42.01 -21.29
C ARG A 213 1.41 40.66 -21.64
#